data_AF-A0A9D2F476-F1
#
_entry.id   AF-A0A9D2F476-F1
#
_cell.length_a   1.000
_cell.length_b   1.000
_cell.length_c   1.000
_cell.angle_alpha   90.00
_cell.angle_beta   90.00
_cell.angle_gamma   90.00
#
_symmetry.space_group_name_H-M   'P 1'
#
loop_
_entity.id
_entity.type
_entity.pdbx_description
1 polymer ?
#
loop_
_entity_poly.entity_id
_entity_poly.type
_entity_poly.pdbx_seq_one_letter_code
_entity_poly.pdbx_strand_id
1 'polypeptide(L)'
;MIYEAPYATLTIADPGATGLPAGDHEFRFSFDAEGKVEKFYLQGGDLEDDVAQDMGLEPGAWMVLGTLDVSNESRDNVQLISATRVVGRKQDALGWTVGVVRAFAITERRTYDGESNLVEYAMTSCEELPGEWPTALDRYEWYTQLPTGNCLSEEELQSVCDKLNDFFARLRDGTYTGQWVDDPVQAALSVWDAARPVPVAVTPEVLRSDEQVEYNPHCTRIWVPLPDGCWAVCTLAQDGSLDLILNFSFALAAPTNR
;
A
#
# COMPACT_ATOMS: atom_id res chain seq x y z
N MET A 1 -21.11 6.92 2.67
CA MET A 1 -21.97 6.36 1.61
C MET A 1 -21.07 6.03 0.43
N ILE A 2 -21.03 4.77 0.03
CA ILE A 2 -20.19 4.29 -1.08
C ILE A 2 -20.92 4.66 -2.37
N TYR A 3 -20.44 5.65 -3.11
CA TYR A 3 -20.80 5.73 -4.53
C TYR A 3 -20.19 4.50 -5.20
N GLU A 4 -21.03 3.60 -5.70
CA GLU A 4 -20.62 2.50 -6.58
C GLU A 4 -20.15 3.10 -7.91
N ALA A 5 -18.96 3.68 -7.93
CA ALA A 5 -18.28 3.98 -9.17
C ALA A 5 -18.02 2.65 -9.89
N PRO A 6 -18.41 2.49 -11.17
CA PRO A 6 -18.04 1.31 -11.93
C PRO A 6 -16.53 1.13 -11.89
N TYR A 7 -16.11 -0.12 -11.74
CA TYR A 7 -14.70 -0.49 -11.72
C TYR A 7 -14.46 -1.70 -12.61
N ALA A 8 -13.22 -1.85 -13.05
CA ALA A 8 -12.73 -3.03 -13.74
C ALA A 8 -11.44 -3.48 -13.07
N THR A 9 -11.28 -4.78 -12.87
CA THR A 9 -10.05 -5.37 -12.34
C THR A 9 -9.31 -6.07 -13.48
N LEU A 10 -8.01 -5.82 -13.60
CA LEU A 10 -7.11 -6.54 -14.49
C LEU A 10 -6.07 -7.27 -13.63
N THR A 11 -5.86 -8.54 -13.92
CA THR A 11 -4.78 -9.33 -13.32
C THR A 11 -3.72 -9.61 -14.39
N ILE A 12 -2.47 -9.20 -14.13
CA ILE A 12 -1.33 -9.40 -15.02
C ILE A 12 -0.45 -10.52 -14.46
N ALA A 13 -0.51 -11.72 -15.05
CA ALA A 13 0.29 -12.86 -14.62
C ALA A 13 1.72 -12.87 -15.20
N ASP A 14 1.89 -12.37 -16.43
CA ASP A 14 3.19 -12.20 -17.08
C ASP A 14 3.17 -10.87 -17.86
N PRO A 15 3.92 -9.85 -17.41
CA PRO A 15 3.92 -8.56 -18.07
C PRO A 15 4.68 -8.56 -19.40
N GLY A 16 5.47 -9.60 -19.70
CA GLY A 16 6.27 -9.69 -20.91
C GLY A 16 7.09 -8.43 -21.18
N ALA A 17 6.86 -7.78 -22.32
CA ALA A 17 7.51 -6.54 -22.73
C ALA A 17 6.65 -5.28 -22.51
N THR A 18 5.49 -5.39 -21.83
CA THR A 18 4.53 -4.28 -21.68
C THR A 18 5.00 -3.21 -20.70
N GLY A 19 5.92 -3.55 -19.79
CA GLY A 19 6.39 -2.67 -18.73
C GLY A 19 5.39 -2.46 -17.58
N LEU A 20 4.23 -3.12 -17.63
CA LEU A 20 3.28 -3.12 -16.51
C LEU A 20 3.80 -4.03 -15.38
N PRO A 21 3.53 -3.70 -14.11
CA PRO A 21 3.80 -4.63 -13.02
C PRO A 21 2.89 -5.86 -13.15
N ALA A 22 3.35 -6.99 -12.60
CA ALA A 22 2.47 -8.14 -12.41
C ALA A 22 1.51 -7.86 -11.24
N GLY A 23 0.37 -8.58 -11.21
CA GLY A 23 -0.58 -8.52 -10.09
C GLY A 23 -1.93 -7.89 -10.45
N ASP A 24 -2.66 -7.49 -9.40
CA ASP A 24 -4.04 -7.01 -9.48
C ASP A 24 -4.13 -5.49 -9.55
N HIS A 25 -4.96 -5.05 -10.48
CA HIS A 25 -5.05 -3.66 -10.87
C HIS A 25 -6.51 -3.24 -11.00
N GLU A 26 -7.01 -2.52 -10.01
CA GLU A 26 -8.37 -1.96 -10.03
C GLU A 26 -8.37 -0.58 -10.71
N PHE A 27 -9.12 -0.48 -11.81
CA PHE A 27 -9.41 0.76 -12.51
C PHE A 27 -10.81 1.24 -12.18
N ARG A 28 -10.95 2.52 -11.90
CA ARG A 28 -12.22 3.19 -11.63
C ARG A 28 -12.58 4.16 -12.73
N PHE A 29 -13.89 4.25 -12.98
CA PHE A 29 -14.48 5.13 -13.97
C PHE A 29 -15.44 6.10 -13.25
N SER A 30 -15.31 7.39 -13.55
CA SER A 30 -16.40 8.34 -13.31
C SER A 30 -17.03 8.74 -14.63
N PHE A 31 -18.32 9.04 -14.58
CA PHE A 31 -19.10 9.44 -15.75
C PHE A 31 -19.67 10.83 -15.55
N ASP A 32 -19.68 11.63 -16.62
CA ASP A 32 -20.36 12.91 -16.63
C ASP A 32 -21.89 12.74 -16.66
N ALA A 33 -22.62 13.86 -16.59
CA ALA A 33 -24.09 13.86 -16.62
C ALA A 33 -24.69 13.31 -17.94
N GLU A 34 -23.89 13.22 -19.01
CA GLU A 34 -24.27 12.64 -20.31
C GLU A 34 -23.95 11.13 -20.39
N GLY A 35 -23.35 10.55 -19.35
CA GLY A 35 -22.95 9.16 -19.29
C GLY A 35 -21.65 8.84 -20.04
N LYS A 36 -20.82 9.84 -20.35
CA LYS A 36 -19.48 9.64 -20.94
C LYS A 36 -18.44 9.51 -19.84
N VAL A 37 -17.37 8.75 -20.10
CA VAL A 37 -16.25 8.64 -19.15
C VAL A 37 -15.61 10.02 -18.97
N GLU A 38 -15.71 10.54 -17.75
CA GLU A 38 -15.12 11.81 -17.34
C GLU A 38 -13.72 11.59 -16.77
N LYS A 39 -13.54 10.54 -15.94
CA LYS A 39 -12.25 10.17 -15.36
C LYS A 39 -12.03 8.66 -15.44
N PHE A 40 -10.76 8.32 -15.67
CA PHE A 40 -10.23 6.95 -15.62
C PHE A 40 -8.96 6.98 -14.77
N TYR A 41 -8.91 6.20 -13.71
CA TYR A 41 -7.80 6.21 -12.75
C TYR A 41 -7.70 4.86 -12.02
N LEU A 42 -6.54 4.55 -11.45
CA LEU A 42 -6.38 3.39 -10.57
C LEU A 42 -6.95 3.70 -9.18
N GLN A 43 -7.59 2.72 -8.53
CA GLN A 43 -8.19 2.91 -7.21
C GLN A 43 -7.15 3.38 -6.19
N GLY A 44 -7.44 4.52 -5.56
CA GLY A 44 -6.67 5.04 -4.42
C GLY A 44 -5.28 5.54 -4.83
N GLY A 45 -4.81 6.58 -4.17
CA GLY A 45 -3.43 7.02 -4.27
C GLY A 45 -3.17 8.21 -5.18
N ASP A 46 -4.04 8.63 -6.11
CA ASP A 46 -3.79 9.92 -6.77
C ASP A 46 -3.94 11.08 -5.77
N LEU A 47 -3.01 12.04 -5.79
CA LEU A 47 -3.05 13.21 -4.92
C LEU A 47 -4.07 14.20 -5.47
N GLU A 48 -5.02 14.64 -4.64
CA GLU A 48 -6.05 15.60 -5.05
C GLU A 48 -5.39 16.92 -5.54
N ASP A 49 -5.97 17.55 -6.56
CA ASP A 49 -5.36 18.69 -7.24
C ASP A 49 -5.19 19.92 -6.33
N ASP A 50 -6.16 20.17 -5.46
CA ASP A 50 -6.12 21.24 -4.45
C ASP A 50 -5.04 20.97 -3.40
N VAL A 51 -4.97 19.73 -2.91
CA VAL A 51 -3.91 19.28 -2.00
C VAL A 51 -2.53 19.43 -2.65
N ALA A 52 -2.39 19.02 -3.92
CA ALA A 52 -1.14 19.17 -4.66
C ALA A 52 -0.72 20.63 -4.77
N GLN A 53 -1.65 21.53 -5.10
CA GLN A 53 -1.37 22.98 -5.19
C GLN A 53 -0.89 23.54 -3.85
N ASP A 54 -1.56 23.20 -2.75
CA ASP A 54 -1.21 23.67 -1.41
C ASP A 54 0.17 23.15 -0.95
N MET A 55 0.58 21.97 -1.43
CA MET A 55 1.93 21.43 -1.22
C MET A 55 2.99 21.99 -2.19
N GLY A 56 2.62 22.91 -3.09
CA GLY A 56 3.50 23.44 -4.13
C GLY A 56 3.88 22.42 -5.21
N LEU A 57 3.01 21.43 -5.44
CA LEU A 57 3.15 20.36 -6.42
C LEU A 57 2.27 20.62 -7.66
N GLU A 58 2.60 19.95 -8.76
CA GLU A 58 1.87 20.04 -10.01
C GLU A 58 0.58 19.20 -9.96
N PRO A 59 -0.63 19.78 -10.14
CA PRO A 59 -1.88 19.05 -10.17
C PRO A 59 -1.88 17.87 -11.15
N GLY A 60 -2.50 16.75 -10.78
CA GLY A 60 -2.59 15.56 -11.60
C GLY A 60 -1.28 14.80 -11.85
N ALA A 61 -0.11 15.27 -11.38
CA ALA A 61 1.19 14.64 -11.63
C ALA A 61 1.72 13.79 -10.45
N TRP A 62 1.06 13.86 -9.29
CA TRP A 62 1.53 13.24 -8.04
C TRP A 62 0.52 12.28 -7.47
N MET A 63 1.03 11.36 -6.66
CA MET A 63 0.25 10.35 -5.98
C MET A 63 0.75 10.16 -4.54
N VAL A 64 -0.14 9.86 -3.62
CA VAL A 64 0.14 9.46 -2.25
C VAL A 64 0.64 8.01 -2.24
N LEU A 65 1.82 7.81 -1.65
CA LEU A 65 2.44 6.50 -1.44
C LEU A 65 2.36 6.04 0.02
N GLY A 66 1.77 6.83 0.91
CA GLY A 66 1.61 6.44 2.30
C GLY A 66 1.63 7.62 3.24
N THR A 67 1.36 7.30 4.50
CA THR A 67 1.33 8.24 5.61
C THR A 67 2.06 7.59 6.78
N LEU A 68 3.13 8.22 7.26
CA LEU A 68 4.01 7.63 8.29
C LEU A 68 3.44 7.79 9.70
N ASP A 69 2.77 8.91 9.92
CA ASP A 69 2.07 9.26 11.15
C ASP A 69 0.81 10.01 10.77
N VAL A 70 -0.26 9.81 11.53
CA VAL A 70 -1.50 10.54 11.38
C VAL A 70 -2.12 10.79 12.75
N SER A 71 -2.41 12.05 13.03
CA SER A 71 -3.31 12.48 14.08
C SER A 71 -4.56 13.04 13.43
N ASN A 72 -5.73 12.61 13.92
CA ASN A 72 -7.02 13.02 13.40
C ASN A 72 -7.92 13.42 14.57
N GLU A 73 -8.10 14.73 14.72
CA GLU A 73 -8.95 15.32 15.75
C GLU A 73 -10.23 15.84 15.12
N SER A 74 -11.37 15.29 15.52
CA SER A 74 -12.68 15.71 15.06
C SER A 74 -13.44 16.40 16.18
N ARG A 75 -13.94 17.62 15.92
CA ARG A 75 -14.85 18.33 16.82
C ARG A 75 -15.98 18.97 16.02
N ASP A 76 -17.20 18.62 16.40
CA ASP A 76 -18.42 19.06 15.70
C ASP A 76 -18.33 18.72 14.19
N ASN A 77 -18.34 19.74 13.33
CA ASN A 77 -18.26 19.58 11.88
C ASN A 77 -16.86 19.90 11.32
N VAL A 78 -15.84 20.03 12.17
CA VAL A 78 -14.47 20.35 11.78
C VAL A 78 -13.56 19.18 12.13
N GLN A 79 -12.70 18.82 11.19
CA GLN A 79 -11.67 17.81 11.33
C GLN A 79 -10.31 18.45 11.10
N LEU A 80 -9.39 18.25 12.05
CA LEU A 80 -8.00 18.67 11.96
C LEU A 80 -7.13 17.41 11.81
N ILE A 81 -6.39 17.35 10.72
CA ILE A 81 -5.50 16.24 10.41
C ILE A 81 -4.07 16.76 10.40
N SER A 82 -3.19 16.12 11.16
CA SER A 82 -1.74 16.33 11.09
C SER A 82 -1.08 15.03 10.70
N ALA A 83 -0.18 15.05 9.72
CA ALA A 83 0.41 13.84 9.20
C ALA A 83 1.74 14.09 8.49
N THR A 84 2.58 13.06 8.42
CA THR A 84 3.66 12.99 7.43
C THR A 84 3.18 12.21 6.21
N ARG A 85 2.95 12.92 5.10
CA ARG A 85 2.49 12.34 3.83
C ARG A 85 3.67 12.12 2.90
N VAL A 86 3.80 10.91 2.35
CA VAL A 86 4.80 10.58 1.33
C VAL A 86 4.11 10.56 -0.03
N VAL A 87 4.70 11.23 -1.01
CA VAL A 87 4.15 11.36 -2.36
C VAL A 87 5.19 11.00 -3.43
N GLY A 88 4.71 10.40 -4.50
CA GLY A 88 5.47 10.04 -5.69
C GLY A 88 5.05 10.82 -6.92
N ARG A 89 6.01 11.23 -7.75
CA ARG A 89 5.72 11.77 -9.07
C ARG A 89 5.47 10.62 -10.06
N LYS A 90 4.32 10.64 -10.71
CA LYS A 90 3.97 9.67 -11.75
C LYS A 90 4.91 9.81 -12.96
N GLN A 91 5.40 8.69 -13.49
CA GLN A 91 6.17 8.67 -14.75
C GLN A 91 5.30 8.38 -15.98
N ASP A 92 4.10 7.86 -15.75
CA ASP A 92 3.08 7.60 -16.76
C ASP A 92 1.72 8.16 -16.30
N ALA A 93 0.73 8.19 -17.20
CA ALA A 93 -0.56 8.81 -16.92
C ALA A 93 -1.32 8.15 -15.75
N LEU A 94 -1.07 6.86 -15.51
CA LEU A 94 -1.74 6.06 -14.49
C LEU A 94 -0.88 5.88 -13.24
N GLY A 95 0.36 6.35 -13.23
CA GLY A 95 1.27 6.18 -12.10
C GLY A 95 1.61 4.71 -11.84
N TRP A 96 1.72 3.90 -12.88
CA TRP A 96 2.30 2.55 -12.79
C TRP A 96 3.70 2.59 -12.22
N THR A 97 4.49 3.55 -12.68
CA THR A 97 5.85 3.76 -12.21
C THR A 97 5.96 5.10 -11.51
N VAL A 98 6.71 5.09 -10.41
CA VAL A 98 7.00 6.27 -9.62
C VAL A 98 8.44 6.69 -9.85
N GLY A 99 8.67 7.99 -10.04
CA GLY A 99 10.00 8.55 -10.19
C GLY A 99 10.51 9.17 -8.90
N VAL A 100 10.24 10.46 -8.75
CA VAL A 100 10.70 11.25 -7.60
C VAL A 100 9.77 11.01 -6.42
N VAL A 101 10.34 10.71 -5.26
CA VAL A 101 9.60 10.56 -3.99
C VAL A 101 9.95 11.71 -3.06
N ARG A 102 8.94 12.30 -2.43
CA ARG A 102 9.06 13.42 -1.50
C ARG A 102 8.16 13.16 -0.30
N ALA A 103 8.50 13.71 0.85
CA ALA A 103 7.66 13.64 2.04
C ALA A 103 7.39 15.03 2.59
N PHE A 104 6.22 15.21 3.19
CA PHE A 104 5.77 16.49 3.71
C PHE A 104 5.12 16.29 5.07
N ALA A 105 5.54 17.09 6.05
CA ALA A 105 4.77 17.29 7.27
C ALA A 105 3.66 18.29 6.95
N ILE A 106 2.41 17.88 7.15
CA ILE A 106 1.23 18.68 6.82
C ILE A 106 0.32 18.84 8.03
N THR A 107 -0.41 19.94 8.05
CA THR A 107 -1.61 20.13 8.85
C THR A 107 -2.70 20.62 7.93
N GLU A 108 -3.84 19.93 7.91
CA GLU A 108 -5.00 20.31 7.11
C GLU A 108 -6.26 20.38 7.97
N ARG A 109 -7.12 21.33 7.64
CA ARG A 109 -8.43 21.54 8.26
C ARG A 109 -9.50 21.26 7.22
N ARG A 110 -10.38 20.32 7.54
CA ARG A 110 -11.56 19.97 6.73
C ARG A 110 -12.82 20.36 7.51
N THR A 111 -13.70 21.13 6.89
CA THR A 111 -15.01 21.48 7.47
C THR A 111 -16.08 20.80 6.64
N TYR A 112 -16.97 20.07 7.30
CA TYR A 112 -18.09 19.37 6.68
C TYR A 112 -19.42 20.07 7.00
N ASP A 113 -20.45 19.79 6.21
CA ASP A 113 -21.82 20.13 6.57
C ASP A 113 -22.45 19.06 7.48
N GLY A 114 -23.71 19.27 7.87
CA GLY A 114 -24.46 18.31 8.68
C GLY A 114 -24.77 16.97 8.00
N GLU A 115 -24.43 16.82 6.71
CA GLU A 115 -24.61 15.62 5.90
C GLU A 115 -23.26 14.94 5.57
N SER A 116 -22.17 15.40 6.19
CA SER A 116 -20.80 14.91 5.95
C SER A 116 -20.24 15.23 4.56
N ASN A 117 -20.79 16.20 3.83
CA ASN A 117 -20.16 16.71 2.61
C ASN A 117 -19.06 17.70 2.99
N LEU A 118 -17.91 17.64 2.31
CA LEU A 118 -16.82 18.59 2.51
C LEU A 118 -17.24 19.97 1.99
N VAL A 119 -17.20 20.98 2.84
CA VAL A 119 -17.58 22.38 2.55
C VAL A 119 -16.36 23.28 2.42
N GLU A 120 -15.34 23.04 3.26
CA GLU A 120 -14.10 23.82 3.29
C GLU A 120 -12.91 22.90 3.45
N TYR A 121 -11.87 23.12 2.64
CA TYR A 121 -10.55 22.54 2.78
C TYR A 121 -9.52 23.66 2.94
N ALA A 122 -8.57 23.50 3.85
CA ALA A 122 -7.42 24.40 3.96
C ALA A 122 -6.19 23.64 4.50
N MET A 123 -5.07 23.71 3.79
CA MET A 123 -3.78 23.32 4.35
C MET A 123 -3.20 24.46 5.18
N THR A 124 -3.15 24.27 6.51
CA THR A 124 -2.70 25.29 7.46
C THR A 124 -1.19 25.26 7.70
N SER A 125 -0.55 24.11 7.44
CA SER A 125 0.91 23.99 7.41
C SER A 125 1.33 22.94 6.37
N CYS A 126 2.45 23.20 5.70
CA CYS A 126 3.09 22.27 4.78
C CYS A 126 4.60 22.53 4.78
N GLU A 127 5.37 21.54 5.21
CA GLU A 127 6.83 21.58 5.19
C GLU A 127 7.37 20.31 4.54
N GLU A 128 8.22 20.48 3.52
CA GLU A 128 8.91 19.34 2.90
C GLU A 128 9.99 18.81 3.84
N LEU A 129 9.97 17.49 4.06
CA LEU A 129 10.95 16.81 4.88
C LEU A 129 12.18 16.43 4.03
N PRO A 130 13.40 16.77 4.48
CA PRO A 130 14.61 16.40 3.77
C PRO A 130 14.85 14.88 3.85
N GLY A 131 15.42 14.31 2.78
CA GLY A 131 15.85 12.92 2.77
C GLY A 131 15.93 12.31 1.38
N GLU A 132 16.77 11.29 1.24
CA GLU A 132 16.77 10.40 0.07
C GLU A 132 15.78 9.28 0.35
N TRP A 133 14.54 9.48 -0.07
CA TRP A 133 13.49 8.48 0.02
C TRP A 133 13.74 7.38 -1.02
N PRO A 134 13.74 6.09 -0.64
CA PRO A 134 13.81 5.00 -1.61
C PRO A 134 12.74 5.21 -2.68
N THR A 135 13.04 5.00 -3.96
CA THR A 135 12.02 5.11 -5.01
C THR A 135 11.17 3.85 -5.03
N ALA A 136 9.86 4.01 -4.86
CA ALA A 136 8.90 2.92 -5.05
C ALA A 136 8.97 2.38 -6.48
N LEU A 137 9.00 1.05 -6.66
CA LEU A 137 8.98 0.45 -8.01
C LEU A 137 7.67 0.75 -8.74
N ASP A 138 6.56 0.74 -8.01
CA ASP A 138 5.22 1.02 -8.49
C ASP A 138 4.36 1.71 -7.41
N ARG A 139 3.10 2.00 -7.75
CA ARG A 139 2.15 2.66 -6.85
C ARG A 139 1.64 1.84 -5.66
N TYR A 140 1.86 0.53 -5.65
CA TYR A 140 1.36 -0.36 -4.60
C TYR A 140 2.38 -0.57 -3.48
N GLU A 141 3.63 -0.15 -3.68
CA GLU A 141 4.55 0.03 -2.57
C GLU A 141 4.12 1.20 -1.70
N TRP A 142 4.04 0.96 -0.39
CA TRP A 142 3.60 1.97 0.57
C TRP A 142 4.68 2.30 1.60
N TYR A 143 4.77 3.58 1.99
CA TYR A 143 5.74 4.02 3.01
C TYR A 143 5.13 3.97 4.39
N THR A 144 5.93 3.46 5.34
CA THR A 144 5.48 3.30 6.71
C THR A 144 6.61 3.30 7.72
N GLN A 145 6.24 3.38 8.99
CA GLN A 145 7.13 3.10 10.10
C GLN A 145 7.17 1.60 10.34
N LEU A 146 8.37 1.02 10.26
CA LEU A 146 8.54 -0.40 10.55
C LEU A 146 8.32 -0.69 12.04
N PRO A 147 7.75 -1.85 12.38
CA PRO A 147 7.72 -2.30 13.77
C PRO A 147 9.15 -2.48 14.30
N THR A 148 9.39 -2.01 15.52
CA THR A 148 10.70 -2.09 16.17
C THR A 148 11.02 -3.49 16.70
N GLY A 149 10.02 -4.39 16.77
CA GLY A 149 10.15 -5.75 17.27
C GLY A 149 9.04 -6.68 16.78
N ASN A 150 8.70 -7.66 17.60
CA ASN A 150 7.64 -8.63 17.34
C ASN A 150 6.61 -8.61 18.47
N CYS A 151 5.33 -8.63 18.10
CA CYS A 151 4.22 -8.85 19.04
C CYS A 151 3.95 -10.34 19.31
N LEU A 152 4.49 -11.24 18.49
CA LEU A 152 4.37 -12.69 18.63
C LEU A 152 5.40 -13.27 19.59
N SER A 153 5.06 -14.38 20.26
CA SER A 153 6.01 -15.16 21.05
C SER A 153 7.07 -15.85 20.18
N GLU A 154 8.17 -16.29 20.80
CA GLU A 154 9.25 -17.01 20.08
C GLU A 154 8.74 -18.28 19.39
N GLU A 155 7.83 -19.02 20.03
CA GLU A 155 7.24 -20.25 19.48
C GLU A 155 6.34 -19.95 18.27
N GLU A 156 5.54 -18.88 18.34
CA GLU A 156 4.70 -18.43 17.23
C GLU A 156 5.54 -17.92 16.05
N LEU A 157 6.58 -17.13 16.32
CA LEU A 157 7.51 -16.66 15.29
C LEU A 157 8.21 -17.83 14.60
N GLN A 158 8.63 -18.85 15.36
CA GLN A 158 9.24 -20.04 14.78
C GLN A 158 8.27 -20.79 13.87
N SER A 159 7.01 -20.97 14.31
CA SER A 159 5.94 -21.57 13.50
C SER A 159 5.68 -20.79 12.21
N VAL A 160 5.67 -19.45 12.27
CA VAL A 160 5.53 -18.58 11.09
C VAL A 160 6.74 -18.72 10.16
N CYS A 161 7.96 -18.73 10.69
CA CYS A 161 9.18 -18.94 9.90
C CYS A 161 9.14 -20.27 9.15
N ASP A 162 8.75 -21.35 9.82
CA ASP A 162 8.67 -22.68 9.22
C ASP A 162 7.69 -22.69 8.03
N LYS A 163 6.51 -22.07 8.19
CA LYS A 163 5.51 -21.94 7.11
C LYS A 163 5.99 -21.09 5.94
N LEU A 164 6.62 -19.94 6.22
CA LEU A 164 7.17 -19.06 5.19
C LEU A 164 8.32 -19.74 4.43
N ASN A 165 9.20 -20.45 5.14
CA ASN A 165 10.33 -21.15 4.52
C ASN A 165 9.86 -22.32 3.64
N ASP A 166 8.84 -23.07 4.05
CA ASP A 166 8.20 -24.08 3.20
C ASP A 166 7.61 -23.45 1.93
N PHE A 167 6.86 -22.36 2.08
CA PHE A 167 6.31 -21.61 0.96
C PHE A 167 7.39 -21.11 -0.01
N PHE A 168 8.44 -20.45 0.48
CA PHE A 168 9.54 -19.96 -0.35
C PHE A 168 10.35 -21.08 -1.02
N ALA A 169 10.50 -22.23 -0.36
CA ALA A 169 11.13 -23.40 -0.97
C ALA A 169 10.31 -23.90 -2.17
N ARG A 170 8.99 -24.02 -2.00
CA ARG A 170 8.06 -24.43 -3.06
C ARG A 170 8.01 -23.45 -4.23
N LEU A 171 8.14 -22.15 -3.97
CA LEU A 171 8.23 -21.15 -5.04
C LEU A 171 9.52 -21.32 -5.85
N ARG A 172 10.66 -21.50 -5.17
CA ARG A 172 11.97 -21.65 -5.84
C ARG A 172 12.11 -22.92 -6.66
N ASP A 173 11.56 -24.03 -6.17
CA ASP A 173 11.63 -25.31 -6.89
C ASP A 173 10.51 -25.49 -7.93
N GLY A 174 9.60 -24.50 -8.02
CA GLY A 174 8.47 -24.51 -8.96
C GLY A 174 7.36 -25.50 -8.59
N THR A 175 7.37 -26.07 -7.39
CA THR A 175 6.34 -27.01 -6.90
C THR A 175 5.19 -26.30 -6.18
N TYR A 176 5.27 -24.97 -6.01
CA TYR A 176 4.15 -24.18 -5.56
C TYR A 176 3.06 -24.17 -6.62
N THR A 177 2.18 -25.16 -6.52
CA THR A 177 0.83 -25.02 -7.01
C THR A 177 0.10 -24.19 -5.96
N GLY A 178 -0.31 -22.97 -6.29
CA GLY A 178 -1.31 -22.25 -5.50
C GLY A 178 -2.44 -23.21 -5.14
N GLN A 179 -3.13 -22.99 -4.01
CA GLN A 179 -4.34 -23.78 -3.76
C GLN A 179 -5.18 -23.63 -5.03
N TRP A 180 -5.41 -24.74 -5.74
CA TRP A 180 -6.18 -24.73 -6.97
C TRP A 180 -7.60 -24.34 -6.57
N VAL A 181 -7.84 -23.04 -6.49
CA VAL A 181 -9.16 -22.49 -6.66
C VAL A 181 -9.47 -22.77 -8.12
N ASP A 182 -10.60 -23.42 -8.41
CA ASP A 182 -11.02 -23.74 -9.79
C ASP A 182 -11.09 -22.49 -10.69
N ASP A 183 -11.00 -21.30 -10.09
CA ASP A 183 -10.87 -20.03 -10.75
C ASP A 183 -9.39 -19.70 -11.10
N PRO A 184 -9.01 -19.72 -12.40
CA PRO A 184 -7.68 -19.34 -12.85
C PRO A 184 -7.30 -17.90 -12.51
N VAL A 185 -8.27 -17.01 -12.22
CA VAL A 185 -8.01 -15.68 -11.69
C VAL A 185 -7.40 -15.81 -10.29
N GLN A 186 -8.07 -16.51 -9.37
CA GLN A 186 -7.61 -16.77 -7.99
C GLN A 186 -6.27 -17.53 -7.92
N ALA A 187 -6.01 -18.42 -8.88
CA ALA A 187 -4.72 -19.11 -8.98
C ALA A 187 -3.55 -18.18 -9.31
N ALA A 188 -3.79 -17.13 -10.12
CA ALA A 188 -2.81 -16.08 -10.36
C ALA A 188 -2.63 -15.15 -9.14
N LEU A 189 -3.63 -15.04 -8.27
CA LEU A 189 -3.61 -14.22 -7.04
C LEU A 189 -2.78 -14.83 -5.90
N SER A 190 -2.38 -16.09 -6.00
CA SER A 190 -1.74 -16.83 -4.90
C SER A 190 -0.21 -16.81 -4.98
N VAL A 191 0.39 -16.06 -5.91
CA VAL A 191 1.80 -16.20 -6.26
C VAL A 191 2.60 -15.00 -5.78
N TRP A 192 3.79 -15.27 -5.22
CA TRP A 192 4.78 -14.24 -4.92
C TRP A 192 5.08 -13.41 -6.17
N ASP A 193 5.16 -12.08 -6.03
CA ASP A 193 5.51 -11.20 -7.14
C ASP A 193 6.84 -11.63 -7.77
N ALA A 194 6.79 -12.10 -9.02
CA ALA A 194 7.96 -12.60 -9.73
C ALA A 194 9.02 -11.50 -9.99
N ALA A 195 8.65 -10.23 -9.90
CA ALA A 195 9.59 -9.11 -9.93
C ALA A 195 10.38 -8.96 -8.61
N ARG A 196 9.95 -9.61 -7.52
CA ARG A 196 10.60 -9.55 -6.22
C ARG A 196 11.50 -10.76 -5.98
N PRO A 197 12.65 -10.56 -5.32
CA PRO A 197 13.50 -11.68 -4.92
C PRO A 197 12.78 -12.56 -3.89
N VAL A 198 12.71 -13.87 -4.15
CA VAL A 198 12.18 -14.85 -3.19
C VAL A 198 13.21 -15.06 -2.07
N PRO A 199 12.87 -14.78 -0.78
CA PRO A 199 13.82 -14.90 0.33
C PRO A 199 14.31 -16.34 0.51
N VAL A 200 15.63 -16.56 0.57
CA VAL A 200 16.23 -17.90 0.72
C VAL A 200 15.73 -18.61 1.99
N ALA A 201 15.81 -17.91 3.12
CA ALA A 201 15.23 -18.34 4.38
C ALA A 201 14.96 -17.12 5.27
N VAL A 202 13.96 -17.24 6.14
CA VAL A 202 13.65 -16.29 7.21
C VAL A 202 13.82 -16.96 8.56
N THR A 203 14.26 -16.19 9.55
CA THR A 203 14.45 -16.63 10.94
C THR A 203 13.70 -15.68 11.88
N PRO A 204 13.38 -16.10 13.12
CA PRO A 204 12.66 -15.26 14.07
C PRO A 204 13.34 -13.91 14.32
N GLU A 205 14.67 -13.84 14.25
CA GLU A 205 15.44 -12.62 14.51
C GLU A 205 15.26 -11.55 13.42
N VAL A 206 14.98 -11.95 12.19
CA VAL A 206 14.87 -11.04 11.04
C VAL A 206 13.42 -10.63 10.76
N LEU A 207 12.44 -11.42 11.18
CA LEU A 207 11.02 -11.06 11.05
C LEU A 207 10.64 -9.94 12.01
N ARG A 208 9.65 -9.13 11.59
CA ARG A 208 8.92 -8.20 12.45
C ARG A 208 7.44 -8.55 12.44
N SER A 209 6.75 -8.21 13.52
CA SER A 209 5.31 -8.42 13.62
C SER A 209 4.65 -7.35 14.48
N ASP A 210 3.46 -6.93 14.07
CA ASP A 210 2.63 -6.00 14.81
C ASP A 210 1.14 -6.32 14.64
N GLU A 211 0.34 -5.87 15.61
CA GLU A 211 -1.11 -6.05 15.58
C GLU A 211 -1.76 -4.96 14.73
N GLN A 212 -2.62 -5.36 13.81
CA GLN A 212 -3.46 -4.43 13.07
C GLN A 212 -4.81 -4.31 13.78
N VAL A 213 -4.90 -3.31 14.65
CA VAL A 213 -6.05 -3.13 15.57
C VAL A 213 -7.29 -2.58 14.84
N GLU A 214 -7.11 -1.93 13.69
CA GLU A 214 -8.17 -1.24 12.93
C GLU A 214 -9.12 -2.17 12.15
N TYR A 215 -8.73 -3.42 11.92
CA TYR A 215 -9.56 -4.41 11.24
C TYR A 215 -10.24 -5.35 12.25
N ASN A 216 -11.50 -5.68 12.00
CA ASN A 216 -12.26 -6.67 12.77
C ASN A 216 -12.58 -7.89 11.86
N PRO A 217 -12.05 -9.10 12.16
CA PRO A 217 -11.28 -9.47 13.35
C PRO A 217 -9.85 -8.90 13.35
N HIS A 218 -9.31 -8.70 14.55
CA HIS A 218 -7.90 -8.36 14.74
C HIS A 218 -7.02 -9.40 14.05
N CYS A 219 -6.03 -8.91 13.31
CA CYS A 219 -5.03 -9.74 12.65
C CYS A 219 -3.62 -9.25 12.96
N THR A 220 -2.64 -10.13 12.81
CA THR A 220 -1.23 -9.80 12.99
C THR A 220 -0.59 -9.66 11.63
N ARG A 221 0.15 -8.58 11.40
CA ARG A 221 0.97 -8.45 10.18
C ARG A 221 2.33 -9.05 10.43
N ILE A 222 2.82 -9.79 9.45
CA ILE A 222 4.14 -10.38 9.41
C ILE A 222 4.94 -9.66 8.33
N TRP A 223 6.11 -9.16 8.73
CA TRP A 223 6.99 -8.37 7.89
C TRP A 223 8.23 -9.18 7.57
N VAL A 224 8.41 -9.48 6.30
CA VAL A 224 9.52 -10.25 5.74
C VAL A 224 10.50 -9.29 5.07
N PRO A 225 11.77 -9.25 5.49
CA PRO A 225 12.75 -8.36 4.90
C PRO A 225 13.08 -8.77 3.46
N LEU A 226 13.15 -7.79 2.56
CA LEU A 226 13.65 -7.91 1.20
C LEU A 226 14.92 -7.05 1.02
N PRO A 227 15.67 -7.22 -0.08
CA PRO A 227 16.76 -6.32 -0.45
C PRO A 227 16.32 -4.85 -0.54
N ASP A 228 17.32 -3.96 -0.52
CA ASP A 228 17.17 -2.50 -0.74
C ASP A 228 16.19 -1.79 0.23
N GLY A 229 15.97 -2.37 1.41
CA GLY A 229 15.14 -1.77 2.46
C GLY A 229 13.64 -1.92 2.24
N CYS A 230 13.22 -2.75 1.28
CA CYS A 230 11.84 -3.14 1.07
C CYS A 230 11.43 -4.28 2.02
N TRP A 231 10.15 -4.38 2.31
CA TRP A 231 9.56 -5.43 3.14
C TRP A 231 8.34 -6.00 2.43
N ALA A 232 8.19 -7.32 2.45
CA ALA A 232 6.94 -7.97 2.09
C ALA A 232 6.09 -8.15 3.35
N VAL A 233 4.81 -7.84 3.28
CA VAL A 233 3.89 -7.86 4.41
C VAL A 233 2.75 -8.81 4.09
N CYS A 234 2.52 -9.80 4.96
CA CYS A 234 1.38 -10.70 4.88
C CYS A 234 0.65 -10.76 6.23
N THR A 235 -0.55 -11.32 6.22
CA THR A 235 -1.41 -11.38 7.40
C THR A 235 -1.40 -12.77 8.02
N LEU A 236 -1.28 -12.83 9.34
CA LEU A 236 -1.50 -14.01 10.15
C LEU A 236 -2.90 -13.92 10.77
N ALA A 237 -3.76 -14.87 10.41
CA ALA A 237 -5.09 -15.02 10.97
C ALA A 237 -5.04 -15.60 12.39
N GLN A 238 -6.14 -15.43 13.14
CA GLN A 238 -6.22 -15.86 14.55
C GLN A 238 -6.07 -17.37 14.76
N ASP A 239 -6.37 -18.18 13.75
CA ASP A 239 -6.16 -19.64 13.78
C ASP A 239 -4.70 -20.03 13.47
N GLY A 240 -3.82 -19.05 13.32
CA GLY A 240 -2.41 -19.21 12.98
C GLY A 240 -2.17 -19.52 11.50
N SER A 241 -3.19 -19.45 10.63
CA SER A 241 -2.98 -19.56 9.20
C SER A 241 -2.38 -18.26 8.65
N LEU A 242 -1.38 -18.39 7.76
CA LEU A 242 -0.88 -17.26 6.99
C LEU A 242 -1.83 -17.05 5.81
N ASP A 243 -2.40 -15.86 5.72
CA ASP A 243 -3.09 -15.41 4.53
C ASP A 243 -2.03 -15.05 3.48
N LEU A 244 -1.72 -16.06 2.67
CA LEU A 244 -0.89 -15.94 1.48
C LEU A 244 -1.76 -15.81 0.21
N ILE A 245 -3.09 -15.80 0.36
CA ILE A 245 -4.06 -15.82 -0.74
C ILE A 245 -4.36 -14.40 -1.21
N LEU A 246 -4.31 -13.40 -0.32
CA LEU A 246 -4.56 -11.98 -0.63
C LEU A 246 -3.31 -11.16 -1.00
N ASN A 247 -2.25 -11.82 -1.49
CA ASN A 247 -0.96 -11.24 -1.87
C ASN A 247 -0.14 -10.63 -0.72
N PHE A 248 1.19 -10.66 -0.88
CA PHE A 248 2.07 -9.82 -0.10
C PHE A 248 1.88 -8.37 -0.52
N SER A 249 1.68 -7.48 0.45
CA SER A 249 1.85 -6.03 0.23
C SER A 249 3.32 -5.67 0.39
N PHE A 250 3.80 -4.65 -0.33
CA PHE A 250 5.20 -4.24 -0.25
C PHE A 250 5.33 -2.89 0.44
N ALA A 251 6.18 -2.83 1.46
CA ALA A 251 6.38 -1.65 2.27
C ALA A 251 7.82 -1.15 2.16
N LEU A 252 7.98 0.17 2.08
CA LEU A 252 9.26 0.85 2.18
C LEU A 252 9.38 1.53 3.54
N ALA A 253 10.52 1.33 4.17
CA ALA A 253 10.85 2.03 5.40
C ALA A 253 11.11 3.51 5.10
N ALA A 254 10.59 4.40 5.95
CA ALA A 254 11.07 5.77 5.97
C ALA A 254 12.60 5.78 6.15
N PRO A 255 13.34 6.67 5.46
CA PRO A 255 14.76 6.84 5.69
C PRO A 255 15.02 7.06 7.18
N THR A 256 15.98 6.32 7.72
CA THR A 256 16.50 6.58 9.06
C THR A 256 17.36 7.84 9.00
N ASN A 257 16.73 8.99 8.85
CA ASN A 257 17.46 10.26 8.87
C ASN A 257 17.78 10.64 10.31
N ARG A 258 19.09 10.85 10.49
CA ARG A 258 19.81 11.26 11.71
C ARG A 258 19.41 12.63 12.20
#